data_AF-A0A2G9YQY8-F1
#
_entry.id   AF-A0A2G9YQY8-F1
#
_cell.length_a   1.000
_cell.length_b   1.000
_cell.length_c   1.000
_cell.angle_alpha   90.00
_cell.angle_beta   90.00
_cell.angle_gamma   90.00
#
_symmetry.space_group_name_H-M   'P 1'
#
loop_
_entity.id
_entity.type
_entity.pdbx_description
1 polymer ?
#
loop_
_entity_poly.entity_id
_entity_poly.type
_entity_poly.pdbx_seq_one_letter_code
_entity_poly.pdbx_strand_id
1 'polypeptide(L)'
;MENENKPSSNNNKNTFTLILLVLVGLLVALTSYFYAKSTTVSKPDASSGLKESSQSSATQEKTTTQPLSTTPTNETKPISDVKTHPSSPAILYQVEQGKTLFQIGAQYNIDWLLVASANGLNEPYKILAGQNLIIPTYDNTSKTLKIDFKIDDETAKKMQQDASDGKTTQRLDPVYTSQVDIAGSFGLSKSDSYVLKLKDEQKGEAQVIASSESKNYQLNLYQPQSLGPTGIWAIKEIFPVK
;
A
#
# COMPACT_ATOMS: atom_id res chain seq x y z
N MET A 1 -41.15 43.52 -55.08
CA MET A 1 -40.52 44.28 -53.99
C MET A 1 -40.43 43.32 -52.79
N GLU A 2 -39.63 42.26 -52.81
CA GLU A 2 -38.16 42.18 -52.93
C GLU A 2 -37.44 42.99 -51.84
N ASN A 3 -37.11 42.34 -50.72
CA ASN A 3 -35.73 41.93 -50.47
C ASN A 3 -35.61 41.01 -49.25
N GLU A 4 -35.03 39.83 -49.48
CA GLU A 4 -34.47 38.95 -48.46
C GLU A 4 -33.16 39.55 -47.92
N ASN A 5 -32.86 39.33 -46.63
CA ASN A 5 -31.47 39.39 -46.19
C ASN A 5 -31.21 38.38 -45.07
N LYS A 6 -30.53 37.30 -45.43
CA LYS A 6 -30.01 36.24 -44.56
C LYS A 6 -28.54 36.55 -44.26
N PRO A 7 -28.09 36.60 -43.00
CA PRO A 7 -26.67 36.75 -42.70
C PRO A 7 -25.91 35.45 -42.96
N SER A 8 -24.81 35.61 -43.70
CA SER A 8 -23.82 34.60 -44.07
C SER A 8 -23.00 34.12 -42.87
N SER A 9 -22.98 32.81 -42.65
CA SER A 9 -22.09 32.12 -41.70
C SER A 9 -20.87 31.59 -42.46
N ASN A 10 -19.72 32.26 -42.37
CA ASN A 10 -18.50 31.73 -43.00
C ASN A 10 -17.15 32.15 -42.37
N ASN A 11 -17.09 32.41 -41.05
CA ASN A 11 -15.84 32.83 -40.39
C ASN A 11 -15.21 31.78 -39.44
N ASN A 12 -15.76 30.58 -39.38
CA ASN A 12 -15.43 29.52 -38.41
C ASN A 12 -14.63 28.35 -39.02
N LYS A 13 -14.37 28.35 -40.33
CA LYS A 13 -13.58 27.30 -41.00
C LYS A 13 -12.07 27.61 -41.02
N ASN A 14 -11.66 28.88 -40.97
CA ASN A 14 -10.24 29.25 -41.09
C ASN A 14 -9.49 29.23 -39.76
N THR A 15 -10.19 29.35 -38.63
CA THR A 15 -9.60 29.22 -37.28
C THR A 15 -9.37 27.76 -36.88
N PHE A 16 -10.21 26.82 -37.36
CA PHE A 16 -10.06 25.40 -37.06
C PHE A 16 -8.85 24.76 -37.77
N THR A 17 -8.54 25.19 -39.00
CA THR A 17 -7.41 24.67 -39.78
C THR A 17 -6.05 25.15 -39.25
N LEU A 18 -6.00 26.32 -38.60
CA LEU A 18 -4.77 26.87 -38.02
C LEU A 18 -4.41 26.24 -36.66
N ILE A 19 -5.40 25.84 -35.85
CA ILE A 19 -5.16 25.17 -34.55
C ILE A 19 -4.67 23.72 -34.75
N LEU A 20 -5.12 23.03 -35.81
CA LEU A 20 -4.73 21.64 -36.08
C LEU A 20 -3.24 21.50 -36.47
N LEU A 21 -2.63 22.52 -37.08
CA LEU A 21 -1.21 22.48 -37.48
C LEU A 21 -0.23 22.71 -36.31
N VAL A 22 -0.64 23.41 -35.24
CA VAL A 22 0.20 23.60 -34.05
C VAL A 22 0.27 22.34 -33.17
N LEU A 23 -0.78 21.50 -33.17
CA LEU A 23 -0.82 20.24 -32.41
C LEU A 23 -0.02 19.09 -33.06
N VAL A 24 0.10 19.06 -34.38
CA VAL A 24 0.92 18.04 -35.09
C VAL A 24 2.42 18.36 -34.98
N GLY A 25 2.81 19.63 -34.89
CA GLY A 25 4.20 20.05 -34.71
C GLY A 25 4.80 19.72 -33.34
N LEU A 26 3.98 19.62 -32.28
CA LEU A 26 4.44 19.25 -30.94
C LEU A 26 4.52 17.73 -30.71
N LEU A 27 3.94 16.92 -31.60
CA LEU A 27 3.97 15.45 -31.48
C LEU A 27 5.26 14.82 -32.02
N VAL A 28 6.03 15.53 -32.86
CA VAL A 28 7.29 15.01 -33.46
C VAL A 28 8.53 15.32 -32.60
N ALA A 29 8.42 16.19 -31.59
CA ALA A 29 9.55 16.56 -30.72
C ALA A 29 9.73 15.65 -29.48
N LEU A 30 8.77 14.76 -29.17
CA LEU A 30 8.83 13.89 -27.98
C LEU A 30 9.31 12.46 -28.27
N THR A 31 9.34 12.01 -29.53
CA THR A 31 9.79 10.64 -29.87
C THR A 31 11.30 10.49 -30.03
N SER A 32 12.06 11.60 -30.05
CA SER A 32 13.51 11.59 -30.29
C SER A 32 14.37 11.66 -29.03
N TYR A 33 13.78 11.79 -27.83
CA TYR A 33 14.55 11.93 -26.58
C TYR A 33 14.91 10.59 -25.91
N PHE A 34 14.34 9.46 -26.36
CA PHE A 34 14.60 8.13 -25.78
C PHE A 34 15.31 7.18 -26.75
N TYR A 35 16.24 7.70 -27.57
CA TYR A 35 17.04 6.86 -28.47
C TYR A 35 18.53 7.21 -28.44
N ALA A 36 19.14 7.18 -27.25
CA ALA A 36 20.59 7.02 -27.13
C ALA A 36 21.00 6.68 -25.68
N LYS A 37 21.00 5.37 -25.32
CA LYS A 37 22.12 4.70 -24.60
C LYS A 37 21.83 3.22 -24.31
N SER A 38 21.98 2.37 -25.33
CA SER A 38 22.24 0.92 -25.22
C SER A 38 22.72 0.50 -26.61
N THR A 39 23.88 -0.07 -26.87
CA THR A 39 24.73 -1.07 -26.21
C THR A 39 26.20 -0.78 -26.64
N THR A 40 27.24 -1.40 -26.09
CA THR A 40 27.81 -2.63 -26.68
C THR A 40 28.63 -3.42 -25.66
N VAL A 41 28.35 -4.71 -25.63
CA VAL A 41 29.17 -5.79 -25.07
C VAL A 41 30.39 -5.98 -25.96
N SER A 42 31.57 -6.11 -25.36
CA SER A 42 32.74 -6.74 -25.97
C SER A 42 33.38 -7.68 -24.96
N LYS A 43 33.33 -8.98 -25.25
CA LYS A 43 34.20 -10.05 -24.75
C LYS A 43 34.74 -10.75 -26.02
N PRO A 44 36.05 -11.06 -26.16
CA PRO A 44 36.71 -12.27 -25.60
C PRO A 44 38.18 -11.96 -25.19
N ASP A 45 39.05 -12.79 -24.64
CA ASP A 45 39.17 -14.18 -24.19
C ASP A 45 40.46 -14.21 -23.34
N ALA A 46 40.59 -15.09 -22.33
CA ALA A 46 41.86 -15.71 -21.91
C ALA A 46 41.72 -16.50 -20.60
N SER A 47 41.68 -17.83 -20.76
CA SER A 47 42.63 -18.81 -20.20
C SER A 47 42.99 -18.87 -18.71
N SER A 48 43.03 -20.13 -18.24
CA SER A 48 43.75 -20.68 -17.07
C SER A 48 43.03 -20.51 -15.73
N GLY A 49 42.75 -21.53 -14.93
CA GLY A 49 43.25 -22.90 -14.85
C GLY A 49 43.25 -23.31 -13.36
N LEU A 50 43.16 -24.63 -13.09
CA LEU A 50 43.29 -25.33 -11.79
C LEU A 50 41.98 -25.40 -10.96
N LYS A 51 41.31 -26.57 -10.86
CA LYS A 51 41.56 -27.70 -9.92
C LYS A 51 41.56 -27.20 -8.46
N GLU A 52 40.71 -27.66 -7.52
CA GLU A 52 40.45 -29.03 -7.09
C GLU A 52 39.28 -29.05 -6.08
N SER A 53 38.52 -30.17 -6.11
CA SER A 53 37.99 -30.95 -4.98
C SER A 53 38.03 -30.37 -3.55
N SER A 54 36.91 -30.42 -2.83
CA SER A 54 36.70 -31.42 -1.76
C SER A 54 35.35 -31.26 -1.04
N GLN A 55 34.64 -32.38 -0.94
CA GLN A 55 33.67 -32.69 0.12
C GLN A 55 34.37 -32.67 1.49
N SER A 56 33.69 -32.14 2.51
CA SER A 56 33.80 -32.59 3.92
C SER A 56 32.62 -31.96 4.68
N SER A 57 31.54 -32.71 4.90
CA SER A 57 31.32 -33.61 6.05
C SER A 57 30.91 -32.88 7.32
N ALA A 58 29.76 -33.35 7.80
CA ALA A 58 29.12 -33.08 9.07
C ALA A 58 30.08 -33.03 10.27
N THR A 59 29.75 -32.17 11.23
CA THR A 59 30.00 -32.45 12.64
C THR A 59 28.74 -32.09 13.41
N GLN A 60 28.13 -33.13 13.96
CA GLN A 60 27.06 -33.08 14.94
C GLN A 60 27.65 -32.57 16.25
N GLU A 61 27.04 -31.55 16.84
CA GLU A 61 27.22 -31.30 18.27
C GLU A 61 25.92 -31.61 18.99
N LYS A 62 26.03 -32.64 19.81
CA LYS A 62 25.02 -33.26 20.64
C LYS A 62 25.13 -32.63 22.03
N THR A 63 24.11 -31.89 22.45
CA THR A 63 23.87 -31.66 23.88
C THR A 63 22.37 -31.76 24.19
N THR A 64 22.05 -32.72 25.03
CA THR A 64 20.75 -33.00 25.65
C THR A 64 20.63 -32.20 26.95
N THR A 65 19.51 -31.48 27.17
CA THR A 65 18.73 -31.53 28.43
C THR A 65 17.39 -30.75 28.36
N GLN A 66 16.30 -31.52 28.45
CA GLN A 66 14.97 -31.33 29.09
C GLN A 66 14.13 -30.02 29.02
N PRO A 67 12.78 -30.15 29.10
CA PRO A 67 11.81 -29.16 28.67
C PRO A 67 11.48 -28.14 29.75
N LEU A 68 11.19 -26.91 29.34
CA LEU A 68 10.41 -25.98 30.15
C LEU A 68 9.06 -25.77 29.48
N SER A 69 8.03 -26.40 30.05
CA SER A 69 6.67 -25.90 29.90
C SER A 69 6.63 -24.50 30.49
N THR A 70 6.39 -23.50 29.65
CA THR A 70 5.81 -22.24 30.08
C THR A 70 4.50 -22.07 29.32
N THR A 71 3.42 -22.23 30.05
CA THR A 71 2.10 -21.67 29.75
C THR A 71 2.25 -20.26 29.15
N PRO A 72 1.49 -19.88 28.11
CA PRO A 72 1.52 -18.53 27.58
C PRO A 72 0.86 -17.61 28.62
N THR A 73 1.68 -16.96 29.44
CA THR A 73 1.24 -15.81 30.23
C THR A 73 0.98 -14.68 29.25
N ASN A 74 -0.30 -14.50 28.96
CA ASN A 74 -0.87 -13.37 28.26
C ASN A 74 -0.62 -12.09 29.08
N GLU A 75 0.58 -11.52 29.00
CA GLU A 75 0.87 -10.17 29.48
C GLU A 75 0.86 -9.21 28.28
N THR A 76 -0.34 -8.72 28.00
CA THR A 76 -0.54 -7.49 27.23
C THR A 76 0.06 -6.33 28.01
N LYS A 77 1.27 -5.90 27.62
CA LYS A 77 1.74 -4.54 27.93
C LYS A 77 1.36 -3.64 26.75
N PRO A 78 0.38 -2.73 26.89
CA PRO A 78 0.04 -1.77 25.85
C PRO A 78 1.20 -0.78 25.68
N ILE A 79 1.61 -0.56 24.43
CA ILE A 79 2.44 0.57 24.03
C ILE A 79 1.52 1.81 24.02
N SER A 80 1.38 2.43 25.19
CA SER A 80 1.18 3.87 25.37
C SER A 80 2.48 4.58 24.95
N ASP A 81 2.61 5.71 24.24
CA ASP A 81 1.75 6.83 23.85
C ASP A 81 2.47 7.46 22.64
N VAL A 82 1.92 7.66 21.44
CA VAL A 82 0.76 8.46 21.05
C VAL A 82 0.10 7.71 19.89
N LYS A 83 -1.17 7.31 20.02
CA LYS A 83 -1.94 6.91 18.82
C LYS A 83 -2.13 8.14 17.96
N THR A 84 -1.29 8.30 16.94
CA THR A 84 -1.33 9.44 16.01
C THR A 84 -2.39 9.29 14.92
N HIS A 85 -3.09 8.14 14.88
CA HIS A 85 -4.08 7.78 13.88
C HIS A 85 -5.26 7.04 14.54
N PRO A 86 -6.50 7.25 14.06
CA PRO A 86 -7.68 6.59 14.63
C PRO A 86 -7.78 5.12 14.15
N SER A 87 -7.32 4.80 12.95
CA SER A 87 -7.27 3.43 12.43
C SER A 87 -5.87 2.82 12.55
N SER A 88 -5.81 1.53 12.92
CA SER A 88 -4.57 0.73 12.94
C SER A 88 -4.87 -0.72 12.53
N PRO A 89 -3.90 -1.49 12.00
CA PRO A 89 -4.13 -2.91 11.70
C PRO A 89 -4.69 -3.66 12.91
N ALA A 90 -5.72 -4.47 12.68
CA ALA A 90 -6.47 -5.15 13.73
C ALA A 90 -5.59 -6.15 14.50
N ILE A 91 -4.79 -6.92 13.76
CA ILE A 91 -3.91 -7.95 14.29
C ILE A 91 -2.45 -7.55 14.04
N LEU A 92 -1.73 -7.36 15.15
CA LEU A 92 -0.29 -7.13 15.16
C LEU A 92 0.37 -8.21 15.99
N TYR A 93 1.47 -8.78 15.47
CA TYR A 93 2.31 -9.73 16.18
C TYR A 93 3.70 -9.13 16.37
N GLN A 94 4.16 -9.02 17.61
CA GLN A 94 5.54 -8.67 17.88
C GLN A 94 6.40 -9.94 17.80
N VAL A 95 7.38 -9.94 16.89
CA VAL A 95 8.26 -11.09 16.65
C VAL A 95 9.05 -11.41 17.91
N GLU A 96 8.86 -12.61 18.46
CA GLU A 96 9.67 -13.10 19.57
C GLU A 96 11.04 -13.58 19.09
N GLN A 97 12.00 -13.67 20.00
CA GLN A 97 13.34 -14.14 19.69
C GLN A 97 13.30 -15.57 19.10
N GLY A 98 13.91 -15.75 17.93
CA GLY A 98 13.99 -17.05 17.23
C GLY A 98 12.73 -17.45 16.46
N LYS A 99 11.65 -16.67 16.49
CA LYS A 99 10.46 -16.93 15.67
C LYS A 99 10.73 -16.68 14.20
N THR A 100 10.14 -17.53 13.36
CA THR A 100 10.18 -17.40 11.89
C THR A 100 8.80 -17.05 11.34
N LEU A 101 8.75 -16.49 10.12
CA LEU A 101 7.49 -16.24 9.42
C LEU A 101 6.65 -17.52 9.28
N PHE A 102 7.27 -18.68 9.08
CA PHE A 102 6.57 -19.97 9.01
C PHE A 102 5.80 -20.29 10.30
N GLN A 103 6.46 -20.16 11.45
CA GLN A 103 5.84 -20.43 12.75
C GLN A 103 4.74 -19.42 13.07
N ILE A 104 4.95 -18.15 12.71
CA ILE A 104 3.96 -17.08 12.89
C ILE A 104 2.74 -17.36 12.00
N GLY A 105 2.92 -17.61 10.71
CA GLY A 105 1.82 -17.95 9.80
C GLY A 105 1.02 -19.15 10.29
N ALA A 106 1.70 -20.22 10.71
CA ALA A 106 1.06 -21.41 11.27
C ALA A 106 0.19 -21.11 12.50
N GLN A 107 0.65 -20.24 13.41
CA GLN A 107 -0.10 -19.83 14.60
C GLN A 107 -1.42 -19.14 14.25
N TYR A 108 -1.45 -18.39 13.15
CA TYR A 108 -2.63 -17.66 12.68
C TYR A 108 -3.37 -18.38 11.54
N ASN A 109 -3.00 -19.63 11.25
CA ASN A 109 -3.56 -20.43 10.16
C ASN A 109 -3.55 -19.71 8.80
N ILE A 110 -2.42 -19.06 8.49
CA ILE A 110 -2.20 -18.33 7.23
C ILE A 110 -0.82 -18.65 6.65
N ASP A 111 -0.73 -18.71 5.33
CA ASP A 111 0.56 -18.93 4.67
C ASP A 111 1.54 -17.78 5.01
N TRP A 112 2.76 -18.15 5.38
CA TRP A 112 3.80 -17.20 5.77
C TRP A 112 4.17 -16.23 4.65
N LEU A 113 4.01 -16.61 3.38
CA LEU A 113 4.18 -15.72 2.23
C LEU A 113 3.13 -14.62 2.20
N LEU A 114 1.91 -14.90 2.65
CA LEU A 114 0.86 -13.88 2.76
C LEU A 114 1.16 -12.90 3.90
N VAL A 115 1.71 -13.39 5.02
CA VAL A 115 2.24 -12.53 6.09
C VAL A 115 3.38 -11.65 5.56
N ALA A 116 4.34 -12.23 4.84
CA ALA A 116 5.43 -11.49 4.22
C ALA A 116 4.90 -10.39 3.28
N SER A 117 3.95 -10.74 2.41
CA SER A 117 3.32 -9.81 1.46
C SER A 117 2.58 -8.68 2.17
N ALA A 118 1.81 -8.96 3.23
CA ALA A 118 1.11 -7.93 4.00
C ALA A 118 2.04 -6.93 4.69
N ASN A 119 3.30 -7.33 4.95
CA ASN A 119 4.32 -6.50 5.57
C ASN A 119 5.33 -5.93 4.56
N GLY A 120 5.08 -6.07 3.25
CA GLY A 120 5.99 -5.58 2.21
C GLY A 120 7.38 -6.22 2.25
N LEU A 121 7.52 -7.42 2.81
CA LEU A 121 8.79 -8.12 2.92
C LEU A 121 9.16 -8.75 1.57
N ASN A 122 10.42 -8.58 1.16
CA ASN A 122 11.00 -9.17 -0.04
C ASN A 122 12.04 -10.22 0.35
N GLU A 123 12.42 -11.10 -0.59
CA GLU A 123 13.50 -12.06 -0.40
C GLU A 123 14.77 -11.33 0.09
N PRO A 124 15.48 -11.85 1.11
CA PRO A 124 15.35 -13.18 1.72
C PRO A 124 14.36 -13.26 2.93
N TYR A 125 13.33 -12.42 2.96
CA TYR A 125 12.22 -12.43 3.95
C TYR A 125 12.66 -12.40 5.42
N LYS A 126 13.65 -11.56 5.72
CA LYS A 126 14.18 -11.41 7.08
C LYS A 126 13.17 -10.71 7.99
N ILE A 127 13.04 -11.24 9.20
CA ILE A 127 12.34 -10.61 10.33
C ILE A 127 13.26 -10.56 11.54
N LEU A 128 13.06 -9.58 12.41
CA LEU A 128 13.87 -9.37 13.61
C LEU A 128 13.03 -9.47 14.87
N ALA A 129 13.61 -9.95 15.96
CA ALA A 129 12.95 -9.93 17.25
C ALA A 129 12.57 -8.49 17.65
N GLY A 130 11.37 -8.30 18.19
CA GLY A 130 10.78 -6.99 18.52
C GLY A 130 10.08 -6.29 17.36
N GLN A 131 10.24 -6.76 16.11
CA GLN A 131 9.51 -6.21 14.95
C GLN A 131 8.01 -6.49 15.08
N ASN A 132 7.18 -5.48 14.82
CA ASN A 132 5.74 -5.68 14.69
C ASN A 132 5.40 -6.09 13.25
N LEU A 133 4.68 -7.21 13.11
CA LEU A 133 4.15 -7.69 11.84
C LEU A 133 2.63 -7.54 11.84
N ILE A 134 2.10 -7.03 10.74
CA ILE A 134 0.69 -7.09 10.39
C ILE A 134 0.36 -8.54 10.05
N ILE A 135 -0.63 -9.10 10.73
CA ILE A 135 -1.15 -10.42 10.39
C ILE A 135 -2.43 -10.23 9.58
N PRO A 136 -2.42 -10.54 8.27
CA PRO A 136 -3.61 -10.40 7.44
C PRO A 136 -4.62 -11.51 7.71
N THR A 137 -5.83 -11.33 7.22
CA THR A 137 -6.86 -12.36 7.11
C THR A 137 -6.95 -12.85 5.67
N TYR A 138 -7.32 -14.11 5.47
CA TYR A 138 -7.54 -14.68 4.15
C TYR A 138 -8.96 -15.23 4.05
N ASP A 139 -9.79 -14.59 3.24
CA ASP A 139 -11.13 -15.08 2.94
C ASP A 139 -11.01 -16.23 1.94
N ASN A 140 -11.19 -17.45 2.42
CA ASN A 140 -11.11 -18.66 1.60
C ASN A 140 -12.23 -18.76 0.55
N THR A 141 -13.37 -18.08 0.77
CA THR A 141 -14.51 -18.10 -0.14
C THR A 141 -14.24 -17.21 -1.34
N SER A 142 -13.81 -15.97 -1.08
CA SER A 142 -13.47 -15.01 -2.14
C SER A 142 -12.02 -15.12 -2.64
N LYS A 143 -11.20 -15.93 -1.97
CA LYS A 143 -9.74 -16.06 -2.18
C LYS A 143 -9.02 -14.71 -2.10
N THR A 144 -9.39 -13.91 -1.11
CA THR A 144 -8.89 -12.53 -0.96
C THR A 144 -8.08 -12.39 0.31
N LEU A 145 -6.84 -11.88 0.16
CA LEU A 145 -6.01 -11.43 1.27
C LEU A 145 -6.48 -10.05 1.71
N LYS A 146 -6.71 -9.85 3.01
CA LYS A 146 -7.19 -8.60 3.58
C LYS A 146 -6.38 -8.22 4.82
N ILE A 147 -6.25 -6.92 5.07
CA ILE A 147 -5.82 -6.39 6.35
C ILE A 147 -6.99 -5.58 6.89
N ASP A 148 -7.60 -6.07 7.95
CA ASP A 148 -8.65 -5.35 8.68
C ASP A 148 -8.02 -4.32 9.61
N PHE A 149 -8.67 -3.18 9.78
CA PHE A 149 -8.25 -2.11 10.67
C PHE A 149 -9.24 -1.99 11.83
N LYS A 150 -8.70 -1.86 13.05
CA LYS A 150 -9.46 -1.49 14.24
C LYS A 150 -9.42 0.02 14.42
N ILE A 151 -10.53 0.58 14.88
CA ILE A 151 -10.64 1.99 15.21
C ILE A 151 -10.48 2.19 16.72
N ASP A 152 -9.62 3.12 17.09
CA ASP A 152 -9.56 3.68 18.44
C ASP A 152 -10.60 4.80 18.57
N ASP A 153 -11.71 4.48 19.25
CA ASP A 153 -12.88 5.35 19.34
C ASP A 153 -12.55 6.70 20.02
N GLU A 154 -11.72 6.70 21.06
CA GLU A 154 -11.32 7.92 21.77
C GLU A 154 -10.43 8.82 20.90
N THR A 155 -9.47 8.25 20.17
CA THR A 155 -8.67 8.99 19.19
C THR A 155 -9.55 9.54 18.07
N ALA A 156 -10.51 8.74 17.57
CA ALA A 156 -11.45 9.17 16.53
C ALA A 156 -12.35 10.32 17.00
N LYS A 157 -12.94 10.24 18.21
CA LYS A 157 -13.73 11.32 18.82
C LYS A 157 -12.92 12.60 18.94
N LYS A 158 -11.69 12.50 19.47
CA LYS A 158 -10.81 13.66 19.62
C LYS A 158 -10.50 14.31 18.27
N MET A 159 -10.14 13.51 17.26
CA MET A 159 -9.86 14.02 15.92
C MET A 159 -11.10 14.60 15.24
N GLN A 160 -12.28 14.04 15.49
CA GLN A 160 -13.54 14.59 15.00
C GLN A 160 -13.79 15.98 15.61
N GLN A 161 -13.58 16.15 16.92
CA GLN A 161 -13.66 17.45 17.57
C GLN A 161 -12.64 18.43 16.98
N ASP A 162 -11.38 18.01 16.84
CA ASP A 162 -10.33 18.85 16.25
C ASP A 162 -10.68 19.25 14.80
N ALA A 163 -11.35 18.39 14.03
CA ALA A 163 -11.79 18.70 12.67
C ALA A 163 -12.95 19.70 12.67
N SER A 164 -13.92 19.54 13.58
CA SER A 164 -15.01 20.50 13.80
C SER A 164 -14.51 21.88 14.24
N ASP A 165 -13.42 21.91 15.02
CA ASP A 165 -12.73 23.14 15.42
C ASP A 165 -11.84 23.73 14.29
N GLY A 166 -11.73 23.06 13.15
CA GLY A 166 -10.91 23.48 12.00
C GLY A 166 -9.41 23.19 12.13
N LYS A 167 -8.96 22.41 13.13
CA LYS A 167 -7.55 22.11 13.40
C LYS A 167 -6.97 20.97 12.55
N THR A 168 -7.80 20.01 12.11
CA THR A 168 -7.35 18.83 11.31
C THR A 168 -8.23 18.58 10.09
N THR A 169 -8.48 19.62 9.30
CA THR A 169 -9.38 19.55 8.14
C THR A 169 -8.89 18.61 7.02
N GLN A 170 -7.59 18.29 6.96
CA GLN A 170 -7.05 17.34 5.98
C GLN A 170 -7.64 15.93 6.15
N ARG A 171 -8.04 15.54 7.36
CA ARG A 171 -8.66 14.22 7.61
C ARG A 171 -10.11 14.10 7.15
N LEU A 172 -10.70 15.18 6.63
CA LEU A 172 -11.98 15.17 5.92
C LEU A 172 -11.84 14.67 4.48
N ASP A 173 -10.60 14.52 4.00
CA ASP A 173 -10.26 13.89 2.73
C ASP A 173 -9.87 12.40 2.94
N PRO A 174 -10.60 11.45 2.32
CA PRO A 174 -10.27 10.03 2.40
C PRO A 174 -8.91 9.70 1.74
N VAL A 175 -8.45 10.47 0.75
CA VAL A 175 -7.14 10.24 0.10
C VAL A 175 -6.01 10.59 1.06
N TYR A 176 -6.05 11.78 1.66
CA TYR A 176 -5.08 12.16 2.68
C TYR A 176 -5.06 11.15 3.82
N THR A 177 -6.22 10.77 4.34
CA THR A 177 -6.34 9.77 5.40
C THR A 177 -5.70 8.44 5.00
N SER A 178 -5.95 7.97 3.79
CA SER A 178 -5.34 6.75 3.25
C SER A 178 -3.81 6.82 3.28
N GLN A 179 -3.21 7.95 2.92
CA GLN A 179 -1.75 8.12 2.89
C GLN A 179 -1.12 8.07 4.29
N VAL A 180 -1.78 8.67 5.28
CA VAL A 180 -1.21 8.81 6.63
C VAL A 180 -1.51 7.63 7.55
N ASP A 181 -2.59 6.89 7.31
CA ASP A 181 -3.02 5.79 8.17
C ASP A 181 -2.62 4.39 7.63
N ILE A 182 -2.01 4.31 6.44
CA ILE A 182 -1.69 3.03 5.74
C ILE A 182 -0.84 2.03 6.53
N ALA A 183 -0.07 2.52 7.50
CA ALA A 183 0.76 1.71 8.41
C ALA A 183 1.71 0.72 7.71
N GLY A 184 2.19 1.04 6.50
CA GLY A 184 3.10 0.15 5.75
C GLY A 184 2.42 -1.08 5.13
N SER A 185 1.08 -1.16 5.16
CA SER A 185 0.32 -2.29 4.65
C SER A 185 0.69 -2.60 3.20
N PHE A 186 1.03 -3.87 2.94
CA PHE A 186 1.50 -4.34 1.62
C PHE A 186 2.75 -3.64 1.07
N GLY A 187 3.55 -3.01 1.94
CA GLY A 187 4.72 -2.21 1.54
C GLY A 187 4.36 -0.82 1.02
N LEU A 188 3.10 -0.39 1.14
CA LEU A 188 2.68 0.94 0.73
C LEU A 188 3.26 2.03 1.65
N SER A 189 3.61 3.14 1.02
CA SER A 189 4.14 4.35 1.62
C SER A 189 3.21 5.53 1.36
N LYS A 190 3.38 6.62 2.10
CA LYS A 190 2.64 7.87 1.88
C LYS A 190 2.91 8.52 0.51
N SER A 191 4.03 8.17 -0.13
CA SER A 191 4.48 8.73 -1.42
C SER A 191 3.97 7.96 -2.63
N ASP A 192 3.33 6.81 -2.41
CA ASP A 192 2.70 6.06 -3.49
C ASP A 192 1.48 6.82 -4.05
N SER A 193 0.93 6.33 -5.17
CA SER A 193 -0.24 6.93 -5.79
C SER A 193 -1.51 6.52 -5.05
N TYR A 194 -2.40 7.47 -4.76
CA TYR A 194 -3.71 7.22 -4.15
C TYR A 194 -4.79 7.94 -4.94
N VAL A 195 -5.76 7.18 -5.46
CA VAL A 195 -6.82 7.70 -6.33
C VAL A 195 -8.18 7.40 -5.71
N LEU A 196 -8.92 8.44 -5.37
CA LEU A 196 -10.32 8.34 -4.93
C LEU A 196 -11.17 7.74 -6.06
N LYS A 197 -11.93 6.68 -5.75
CA LYS A 197 -12.88 6.05 -6.67
C LYS A 197 -14.33 6.30 -6.27
N LEU A 198 -14.60 6.32 -4.98
CA LEU A 198 -15.94 6.53 -4.42
C LEU A 198 -15.83 7.36 -3.15
N LYS A 199 -16.77 8.30 -2.98
CA LYS A 199 -17.03 9.01 -1.73
C LYS A 199 -18.54 9.18 -1.57
N ASP A 200 -19.15 8.40 -0.69
CA ASP A 200 -20.55 8.51 -0.29
C ASP A 200 -20.60 9.05 1.14
N GLU A 201 -20.71 10.38 1.27
CA GLU A 201 -20.73 11.05 2.57
C GLU A 201 -22.04 10.82 3.34
N GLN A 202 -23.12 10.40 2.66
CA GLN A 202 -24.39 10.08 3.32
C GLN A 202 -24.31 8.75 4.07
N LYS A 203 -23.57 7.79 3.51
CA LYS A 203 -23.25 6.52 4.19
C LYS A 203 -21.96 6.57 4.99
N GLY A 204 -21.15 7.61 4.78
CA GLY A 204 -19.81 7.72 5.32
C GLY A 204 -18.92 6.58 4.81
N GLU A 205 -18.98 6.27 3.52
CA GLU A 205 -18.18 5.22 2.88
C GLU A 205 -17.32 5.82 1.77
N ALA A 206 -16.06 5.39 1.66
CA ALA A 206 -15.19 5.78 0.57
C ALA A 206 -14.31 4.62 0.11
N GLN A 207 -13.90 4.68 -1.16
CA GLN A 207 -12.97 3.72 -1.76
C GLN A 207 -11.82 4.47 -2.40
N VAL A 208 -10.60 4.11 -2.03
CA VAL A 208 -9.35 4.65 -2.58
C VAL A 208 -8.54 3.50 -3.16
N ILE A 209 -7.99 3.69 -4.37
CA ILE A 209 -7.03 2.76 -4.94
C ILE A 209 -5.63 3.31 -4.69
N ALA A 210 -4.81 2.55 -3.96
CA ALA A 210 -3.40 2.79 -3.82
C ALA A 210 -2.61 1.96 -4.85
N SER A 211 -1.61 2.57 -5.48
CA SER A 211 -0.76 1.90 -6.48
C SER A 211 0.71 2.10 -6.12
N SER A 212 1.44 0.99 -6.03
CA SER A 212 2.89 0.98 -5.84
C SER A 212 3.52 0.00 -6.82
N GLU A 213 4.53 0.47 -7.54
CA GLU A 213 5.11 -0.23 -8.69
C GLU A 213 4.03 -0.67 -9.70
N SER A 214 3.83 -1.98 -9.88
CA SER A 214 2.81 -2.59 -10.74
C SER A 214 1.62 -3.19 -9.97
N LYS A 215 1.56 -3.00 -8.65
CA LYS A 215 0.52 -3.57 -7.77
C LYS A 215 -0.49 -2.51 -7.36
N ASN A 216 -1.74 -2.92 -7.28
CA ASN A 216 -2.86 -2.08 -6.87
C ASN A 216 -3.55 -2.67 -5.64
N TYR A 217 -4.01 -1.80 -4.77
CA TYR A 217 -4.71 -2.16 -3.54
C TYR A 217 -5.93 -1.26 -3.38
N GLN A 218 -7.06 -1.86 -3.00
CA GLN A 218 -8.24 -1.11 -2.64
C GLN A 218 -8.30 -0.94 -1.14
N LEU A 219 -8.46 0.32 -0.71
CA LEU A 219 -8.76 0.71 0.64
C LEU A 219 -10.23 1.05 0.72
N ASN A 220 -10.93 0.42 1.64
CA ASN A 220 -12.27 0.82 2.03
C ASN A 220 -12.15 1.66 3.31
N LEU A 221 -12.73 2.86 3.29
CA LEU A 221 -12.74 3.78 4.40
C LEU A 221 -14.17 4.03 4.86
N TYR A 222 -14.31 4.47 6.11
CA TYR A 222 -15.57 4.94 6.63
C TYR A 222 -15.42 6.12 7.57
N GLN A 223 -16.53 6.79 7.89
CA GLN A 223 -16.58 7.86 8.88
C GLN A 223 -17.06 7.30 10.24
N PRO A 224 -16.17 7.15 11.24
CA PRO A 224 -16.52 6.43 12.46
C PRO A 224 -17.33 7.24 13.48
N GLN A 225 -17.37 8.58 13.37
CA GLN A 225 -17.98 9.45 14.39
C GLN A 225 -19.17 10.24 13.85
N SER A 226 -18.95 11.01 12.78
CA SER A 226 -19.97 11.85 12.15
C SER A 226 -20.02 11.56 10.66
N LEU A 227 -21.22 11.42 10.11
CA LEU A 227 -21.43 11.31 8.66
C LEU A 227 -21.42 12.70 8.01
N GLY A 228 -21.15 12.75 6.71
CA GLY A 228 -21.25 13.97 5.91
C GLY A 228 -19.90 14.66 5.65
N PRO A 229 -19.92 15.90 5.12
CA PRO A 229 -18.71 16.58 4.66
C PRO A 229 -17.73 16.95 5.77
N THR A 230 -18.15 16.90 7.03
CA THR A 230 -17.32 17.23 8.21
C THR A 230 -16.86 15.99 8.99
N GLY A 231 -17.23 14.79 8.55
CA GLY A 231 -16.79 13.55 9.17
C GLY A 231 -15.34 13.24 8.83
N ILE A 232 -14.53 12.91 9.84
CA ILE A 232 -13.19 12.36 9.60
C ILE A 232 -13.31 10.97 8.96
N TRP A 233 -12.35 10.62 8.13
CA TRP A 233 -12.25 9.28 7.56
C TRP A 233 -11.31 8.41 8.40
N ALA A 234 -11.52 7.09 8.33
CA ALA A 234 -10.63 6.08 8.88
C ALA A 234 -10.60 4.85 7.95
N ILE A 235 -9.45 4.19 7.85
CA ILE A 235 -9.33 2.97 7.06
C ILE A 235 -10.07 1.84 7.78
N LYS A 236 -10.93 1.12 7.05
CA LYS A 236 -11.62 -0.08 7.54
C LYS A 236 -10.87 -1.35 7.18
N GLU A 237 -10.47 -1.46 5.92
CA GLU A 237 -9.78 -2.62 5.39
C GLU A 237 -9.00 -2.24 4.13
N ILE A 238 -8.00 -3.05 3.80
CA ILE A 238 -7.23 -2.96 2.57
C ILE A 238 -6.99 -4.35 1.99
N PHE A 239 -7.05 -4.49 0.66
CA PHE A 239 -6.78 -5.74 -0.03
C PHE A 239 -6.22 -5.53 -1.46
N PRO A 240 -5.43 -6.48 -1.99
CA PRO A 240 -4.95 -6.43 -3.37
C PRO A 240 -6.11 -6.50 -4.37
N VAL A 241 -6.02 -5.72 -5.45
CA VAL A 241 -6.93 -5.81 -6.60
C VAL A 241 -6.18 -6.31 -7.83
N LYS A 242 -6.86 -7.09 -8.66
CA LYS A 242 -6.32 -7.69 -9.88
C LYS A 242 -6.44 -6.74 -11.08
#